data_AF-A0A534LFM0-F1
#
_entry.id   AF-A0A534LFM0-F1
#
_cell.length_a   1.000
_cell.length_b   1.000
_cell.length_c   1.000
_cell.angle_alpha   90.00
_cell.angle_beta   90.00
_cell.angle_gamma   90.00
#
_symmetry.space_group_name_H-M   'P 1'
#
loop_
_entity.id
_entity.type
_entity.pdbx_description
1 polymer ?
#
loop_
_entity_poly.entity_id
_entity_poly.type
_entity_poly.pdbx_seq_one_letter_code
_entity_poly.pdbx_strand_id
1 'polypeptide(L)'
;MRGSHVTTLLELLQERPKLRYIFTGGKGGVGKTVAAAGLAYHCASQGENVLVASLNPVHSLSSLFGQSLSGGKVIEVKGAKNVHAVEVETTEVVERYRNSIRGRVKEFLKWADIPLDAKPFIEIAATNPAF
;
A
#
# COMPACT_ATOMS: atom_id res chain seq x y z
N MET A 1 11.32 14.01 -34.72
CA MET A 1 11.16 14.48 -33.33
C MET A 1 11.64 13.36 -32.42
N ARG A 2 12.81 13.52 -31.76
CA ARG A 2 13.29 12.53 -30.77
C ARG A 2 12.44 12.70 -29.51
N GLY A 3 11.77 11.65 -29.07
CA GLY A 3 11.08 11.66 -27.78
C GLY A 3 12.10 11.94 -26.69
N SER A 4 11.84 12.93 -25.83
CA SER A 4 12.67 13.17 -24.65
C SER A 4 12.60 11.90 -23.79
N HIS A 5 13.74 11.20 -23.68
CA HIS A 5 13.85 10.08 -22.76
C HIS A 5 13.91 10.67 -21.36
N VAL A 6 12.80 10.60 -20.63
CA VAL A 6 12.77 10.91 -19.20
C VAL A 6 13.62 9.87 -18.47
N THR A 7 14.70 10.32 -17.86
CA THR A 7 15.68 9.48 -17.16
C THR A 7 15.41 9.40 -15.67
N THR A 8 14.77 10.43 -15.11
CA THR A 8 14.48 10.49 -13.67
C THR A 8 13.03 10.85 -13.36
N LEU A 9 12.60 10.51 -12.14
CA LEU A 9 11.28 10.86 -11.65
C LEU A 9 11.09 12.38 -11.50
N LEU A 10 12.15 13.13 -11.22
CA LEU A 10 12.10 14.59 -11.11
C LEU A 10 11.88 15.24 -12.46
N GLU A 11 12.58 14.78 -13.50
CA GLU A 11 12.35 15.22 -14.88
C GLU A 11 10.90 14.95 -15.30
N LEU A 12 10.34 13.79 -14.92
CA LEU A 12 8.94 13.46 -15.20
C LEU A 12 7.97 14.48 -14.61
N LEU A 13 8.19 14.89 -13.36
CA LEU A 13 7.33 15.86 -12.65
C LEU A 13 7.46 17.25 -13.26
N GLN A 14 8.67 17.65 -13.66
CA GLN A 14 8.93 18.94 -14.31
C GLN A 14 8.29 19.02 -15.70
N GLU A 15 8.39 17.96 -16.50
CA GLU A 15 7.76 17.89 -17.82
C GLU A 15 6.22 17.79 -17.73
N ARG A 16 5.68 17.34 -16.58
CA ARG A 16 4.24 17.14 -16.35
C ARG A 16 3.77 17.89 -15.11
N PRO A 17 3.78 19.23 -15.11
CA PRO A 17 3.39 20.04 -13.95
C PRO A 17 1.90 19.89 -13.57
N LYS A 18 1.08 19.33 -14.45
CA LYS A 18 -0.35 19.04 -14.19
C LYS A 18 -0.62 17.62 -13.69
N LEU A 19 0.42 16.82 -13.42
CA LEU A 19 0.27 15.45 -12.94
C LEU A 19 -0.27 15.45 -11.51
N ARG A 20 -1.49 14.93 -11.32
CA ARG A 20 -2.17 14.92 -10.01
C ARG A 20 -2.16 13.57 -9.29
N TYR A 21 -1.88 12.49 -10.02
CA TYR A 21 -1.95 11.14 -9.49
C TYR A 21 -0.68 10.38 -9.83
N ILE A 22 -0.03 9.86 -8.79
CA ILE A 22 1.18 9.04 -8.91
C ILE A 22 0.95 7.75 -8.14
N PHE A 23 1.11 6.62 -8.81
CA PHE A 23 0.95 5.30 -8.22
C PHE A 23 2.31 4.63 -8.12
N THR A 24 2.73 4.26 -6.91
CA THR A 24 3.95 3.49 -6.65
C THR A 24 3.61 2.01 -6.54
N GLY A 25 3.98 1.22 -7.55
CA GLY A 25 3.74 -0.24 -7.62
C GLY A 25 5.03 -1.07 -7.58
N GLY A 26 4.91 -2.40 -7.38
CA GLY A 26 6.04 -3.33 -7.31
C GLY A 26 5.92 -4.41 -6.23
N LYS A 27 6.84 -5.38 -6.24
CA LYS A 27 6.88 -6.51 -5.28
C LYS A 27 7.04 -6.05 -3.83
N GLY A 28 6.77 -6.93 -2.86
CA GLY A 28 7.04 -6.66 -1.44
C GLY A 28 8.53 -6.29 -1.21
N GLY A 29 8.79 -5.38 -0.28
CA GLY A 29 10.17 -5.01 0.12
C GLY A 29 10.95 -4.07 -0.82
N VAL A 30 10.45 -3.73 -2.01
CA VAL A 30 11.18 -2.87 -2.98
C VAL A 30 11.19 -1.37 -2.66
N GLY A 31 10.67 -0.96 -1.49
CA GLY A 31 10.70 0.45 -1.05
C GLY A 31 9.55 1.35 -1.53
N LYS A 32 8.43 0.79 -2.03
CA LYS A 32 7.28 1.56 -2.54
C LYS A 32 6.79 2.66 -1.60
N THR A 33 6.58 2.31 -0.33
CA THR A 33 6.07 3.24 0.68
C THR A 33 7.04 4.41 0.91
N VAL A 34 8.34 4.12 0.91
CA VAL A 34 9.40 5.14 1.03
C VAL A 34 9.42 6.05 -0.20
N ALA A 35 9.32 5.48 -1.40
CA ALA A 35 9.26 6.25 -2.63
C ALA A 35 8.04 7.18 -2.68
N ALA A 36 6.86 6.69 -2.27
CA ALA A 36 5.64 7.50 -2.20
C ALA A 36 5.78 8.65 -1.20
N ALA A 37 6.35 8.40 -0.02
CA ALA A 37 6.59 9.45 0.97
C ALA A 37 7.63 10.47 0.47
N GLY A 38 8.72 10.03 -0.14
CA GLY A 38 9.75 10.91 -0.70
C GLY A 38 9.19 11.84 -1.79
N LEU A 39 8.35 11.29 -2.68
CA LEU A 39 7.58 12.08 -3.65
C LEU A 39 6.69 13.12 -2.99
N ALA A 40 5.97 12.73 -1.94
CA ALA A 40 5.07 13.64 -1.25
C ALA A 40 5.79 14.79 -0.56
N TYR A 41 6.91 14.50 0.12
CA TYR A 41 7.79 15.54 0.66
C TYR A 41 8.34 16.46 -0.42
N HIS A 42 8.77 15.90 -1.56
CA HIS A 42 9.26 16.69 -2.67
C HIS A 42 8.20 17.66 -3.19
N CYS A 43 7.00 17.17 -3.54
CA CYS A 43 5.93 18.03 -4.02
C CYS A 43 5.49 19.06 -2.98
N ALA A 44 5.37 18.67 -1.70
CA ALA A 44 5.05 19.60 -0.61
C ALA A 44 6.11 20.69 -0.44
N SER A 45 7.39 20.37 -0.63
CA SER A 45 8.49 21.36 -0.61
C SER A 45 8.36 22.39 -1.73
N GLN A 46 7.68 22.06 -2.83
CA GLN A 46 7.37 22.97 -3.94
C GLN A 46 6.07 23.77 -3.70
N GLY A 47 5.45 23.65 -2.52
CA GLY A 47 4.24 24.37 -2.14
C GLY A 47 2.93 23.62 -2.41
N GLU A 48 2.99 22.40 -2.95
CA GLU A 48 1.80 21.61 -3.24
C GLU A 48 1.15 21.03 -1.99
N ASN A 49 -0.17 20.83 -2.03
CA ASN A 49 -0.90 20.07 -1.02
C ASN A 49 -1.02 18.62 -1.48
N VAL A 50 -0.43 17.70 -0.71
CA VAL A 50 -0.27 16.30 -1.13
C VAL A 50 -1.00 15.36 -0.18
N LEU A 51 -1.67 14.36 -0.76
CA LEU A 51 -2.24 13.23 -0.03
C LEU A 51 -1.49 11.95 -0.41
N VAL A 52 -0.99 11.23 0.60
CA VAL A 52 -0.41 9.89 0.46
C VAL A 52 -1.39 8.86 0.98
N ALA A 53 -1.91 8.02 0.08
CA ALA A 53 -2.81 6.94 0.45
C ALA A 53 -2.12 5.58 0.32
N SER A 54 -2.19 4.76 1.37
CA SER A 54 -1.80 3.34 1.30
C SER A 54 -3.05 2.48 1.21
N LEU A 55 -3.11 1.68 0.14
CA LEU A 55 -4.10 0.60 -0.03
C LEU A 55 -3.58 -0.75 0.47
N ASN A 56 -2.37 -0.79 1.02
CA ASN A 56 -1.81 -2.04 1.55
C ASN A 56 -2.48 -2.42 2.87
N PRO A 57 -2.75 -3.72 3.10
CA PRO A 57 -3.30 -4.20 4.36
C PRO A 57 -2.31 -4.06 5.54
N VAL A 58 -1.02 -3.87 5.26
CA VAL A 58 0.02 -3.63 6.26
C VAL A 58 0.14 -2.14 6.52
N HIS A 59 0.08 -1.73 7.80
CA HIS A 59 0.19 -0.37 8.32
C HIS A 59 1.58 0.29 8.09
N SER A 60 1.98 0.35 6.83
CA SER A 60 3.31 0.75 6.37
C SER A 60 3.55 2.26 6.41
N LEU A 61 2.52 3.10 6.23
CA LEU A 61 2.65 4.55 6.40
C LEU A 61 2.71 4.91 7.87
N SER A 62 1.89 4.27 8.70
CA SER A 62 1.91 4.49 10.15
C SER A 62 3.30 4.20 10.72
N SER A 63 3.89 3.09 10.28
CA SER A 63 5.26 2.70 10.65
C SER A 63 6.30 3.68 10.11
N LEU A 64 6.19 4.09 8.84
CA LEU A 64 7.15 4.99 8.19
C LEU A 64 7.19 6.38 8.87
N PHE A 65 6.03 6.91 9.21
CA PHE A 65 5.92 8.25 9.79
C PHE A 65 5.96 8.27 11.33
N GLY A 66 6.03 7.10 11.98
CA GLY A 66 6.01 7.01 13.44
C GLY A 66 4.74 7.60 14.07
N GLN A 67 3.62 7.58 13.35
CA GLN A 67 2.34 8.12 13.81
C GLN A 67 1.19 7.24 13.33
N SER A 68 0.14 7.07 14.13
CA SER A 68 -1.01 6.27 13.71
C SER A 68 -1.80 6.97 12.61
N LEU A 69 -1.91 6.32 11.45
CA LEU A 69 -2.70 6.74 10.28
C LEU A 69 -3.88 5.79 9.99
N SER A 70 -4.15 4.90 10.94
CA SER A 70 -5.23 3.91 10.92
C SER A 70 -6.62 4.55 11.00
N GLY A 71 -7.66 3.77 10.70
CA GLY A 71 -9.05 4.18 10.79
C GLY A 71 -9.60 4.91 9.57
N GLY A 72 -8.89 4.87 8.43
CA GLY A 72 -9.39 5.40 7.15
C GLY A 72 -9.57 6.92 7.09
N LYS A 73 -9.02 7.66 8.06
CA LYS A 73 -9.11 9.12 8.11
C LYS A 73 -7.86 9.75 7.52
N VAL A 74 -8.05 10.85 6.80
CA VAL A 74 -6.95 11.68 6.33
C VAL A 74 -6.39 12.47 7.52
N ILE A 75 -5.10 12.33 7.78
CA ILE A 75 -4.39 12.95 8.91
C ILE A 75 -3.19 13.71 8.36
N GLU A 76 -2.93 14.91 8.88
CA GLU A 76 -1.72 15.67 8.56
C GLU A 76 -0.48 14.98 9.14
N VAL A 77 0.56 14.84 8.33
CA VAL A 77 1.80 14.18 8.73
C VAL A 77 2.62 15.12 9.63
N LYS A 78 2.82 14.71 10.89
CA LYS A 78 3.75 15.38 11.82
C LYS A 78 5.11 15.67 11.18
N GLY A 79 5.54 16.93 11.26
CA GLY A 79 6.84 17.38 10.73
C GLY A 79 6.87 17.58 9.21
N ALA A 80 5.73 17.46 8.51
CA ALA A 80 5.64 17.63 7.07
C ALA A 80 4.46 18.54 6.70
N LYS A 81 4.72 19.84 6.60
CA LYS A 81 3.69 20.81 6.19
C LYS A 81 3.13 20.44 4.81
N ASN A 82 1.82 20.58 4.63
CA ASN A 82 1.08 20.27 3.39
C ASN A 82 1.09 18.78 2.98
N VAL A 83 1.60 17.87 3.81
CA VAL A 83 1.53 16.42 3.56
C VAL A 83 0.45 15.82 4.45
N HIS A 84 -0.53 15.19 3.82
CA HIS A 84 -1.56 14.41 4.48
C HIS A 84 -1.40 12.95 4.12
N ALA A 85 -1.79 12.06 5.01
CA ALA A 85 -1.72 10.63 4.79
C ALA A 85 -2.96 9.91 5.29
N VAL A 86 -3.26 8.77 4.65
CA VAL A 86 -4.34 7.87 5.04
C VAL A 86 -3.93 6.43 4.78
N GLU A 87 -4.17 5.55 5.75
CA GLU A 87 -4.20 4.11 5.50
C GLU A 87 -5.64 3.70 5.27
N VAL A 88 -5.93 3.26 4.06
CA VAL A 88 -7.29 2.92 3.65
C VAL A 88 -7.65 1.58 4.28
N GLU A 89 -8.49 1.61 5.30
CA GLU A 89 -9.06 0.40 5.87
C GLU A 89 -10.12 -0.16 4.93
N THR A 90 -9.75 -1.25 4.27
CA THR A 90 -10.61 -2.03 3.38
C THR A 90 -11.14 -3.25 4.13
N THR A 91 -11.60 -3.08 5.37
CA THR A 91 -12.12 -4.18 6.21
C THR A 91 -13.13 -5.04 5.45
N GLU A 92 -14.03 -4.45 4.67
CA GLU A 92 -14.95 -5.20 3.82
C GLU A 92 -14.29 -5.94 2.63
N VAL A 93 -13.29 -5.37 1.97
CA VAL A 93 -12.62 -6.01 0.81
C VAL A 93 -11.67 -7.11 1.27
N VAL A 94 -10.97 -6.90 2.38
CA VAL A 94 -10.08 -7.87 3.01
C VAL A 94 -10.88 -9.03 3.58
N GLU A 95 -12.01 -8.79 4.25
CA GLU A 95 -12.92 -9.86 4.66
C GLU A 95 -13.48 -10.63 3.47
N ARG A 96 -13.92 -9.94 2.41
CA ARG A 96 -14.42 -10.58 1.19
C ARG A 96 -13.34 -11.43 0.51
N TYR A 97 -12.11 -10.93 0.45
CA TYR A 97 -10.96 -11.67 -0.09
C TYR A 97 -10.62 -12.90 0.77
N ARG A 98 -10.49 -12.73 2.09
CA ARG A 98 -10.27 -13.82 3.06
C ARG A 98 -11.37 -14.87 2.98
N ASN A 99 -12.63 -14.46 2.87
CA ASN A 99 -13.75 -15.38 2.72
C ASN A 99 -13.72 -16.09 1.37
N SER A 100 -13.34 -15.42 0.28
CA SER A 100 -13.18 -16.05 -1.04
C SER A 100 -12.05 -17.09 -1.09
N ILE A 101 -10.95 -16.87 -0.35
CA ILE A 101 -9.84 -17.83 -0.25
C ILE A 101 -10.26 -19.01 0.63
N ARG A 102 -10.86 -18.75 1.80
CA ARG A 102 -11.37 -19.79 2.69
C ARG A 102 -12.38 -20.70 2.01
N GLY A 103 -13.28 -20.13 1.20
CA GLY A 103 -14.24 -20.90 0.40
C GLY A 103 -13.55 -21.85 -0.57
N ARG A 104 -12.63 -21.33 -1.39
CA ARG A 104 -11.88 -22.12 -2.38
C ARG A 104 -11.01 -23.21 -1.76
N VAL A 105 -10.34 -22.91 -0.63
CA VAL A 105 -9.54 -23.90 0.09
C VAL A 105 -10.40 -24.99 0.70
N LYS A 106 -11.56 -24.65 1.29
CA LYS A 106 -12.50 -25.65 1.82
C LYS A 106 -13.06 -26.55 0.71
N GLU A 107 -13.39 -25.98 -0.43
CA GLU A 107 -13.91 -26.72 -1.59
C GLU A 107 -12.86 -27.67 -2.16
N PHE A 108 -11.61 -27.20 -2.29
CA PHE A 108 -10.48 -28.03 -2.68
C PHE A 108 -10.23 -29.19 -1.70
N LEU A 109 -10.20 -28.93 -0.40
CA LEU A 109 -9.96 -29.96 0.63
C LEU A 109 -11.09 -31.00 0.67
N LYS A 110 -12.36 -30.58 0.46
CA LYS A 110 -13.49 -31.49 0.31
C LYS A 110 -13.39 -32.36 -0.93
N TRP A 111 -12.98 -31.79 -2.07
CA TRP A 111 -12.84 -32.51 -3.33
C TRP A 111 -11.69 -33.53 -3.28
N ALA A 112 -10.62 -33.22 -2.54
CA ALA A 112 -9.44 -34.08 -2.40
C ALA A 112 -9.57 -35.16 -1.30
N ASP A 113 -10.72 -35.25 -0.61
CA ASP A 113 -10.99 -36.18 0.51
C ASP A 113 -9.92 -36.14 1.63
N ILE A 114 -9.34 -34.95 1.84
CA ILE A 114 -8.32 -34.71 2.88
C ILE A 114 -9.04 -34.38 4.20
N PRO A 115 -8.75 -35.06 5.32
CA PRO A 115 -9.32 -34.73 6.62
C PRO A 115 -8.98 -33.28 7.00
N LEU A 116 -10.01 -32.48 7.25
CA LEU A 116 -9.91 -31.07 7.66
C LEU A 116 -9.40 -30.95 9.12
N ASP A 117 -8.14 -31.29 9.40
CA ASP A 117 -7.45 -30.69 10.55
C ASP A 117 -6.75 -29.42 10.09
N ALA A 118 -7.46 -28.30 10.19
CA ALA A 118 -7.00 -26.99 9.73
C ALA A 118 -6.02 -26.32 10.70
N LYS A 119 -5.78 -26.88 11.90
CA LYS A 119 -4.90 -26.28 12.91
C LYS A 119 -3.47 -26.06 12.40
N PRO A 120 -2.81 -27.03 11.74
CA PRO A 120 -1.43 -26.84 11.27
C PRO A 120 -1.33 -25.76 10.18
N PHE A 121 -2.35 -25.68 9.30
CA PHE A 121 -2.37 -24.71 8.20
C PHE A 121 -2.59 -23.28 8.68
N ILE A 122 -3.42 -23.09 9.72
CA ILE A 122 -3.66 -21.79 10.34
C ILE A 122 -2.40 -21.29 11.07
N GLU A 123 -1.70 -22.18 11.78
CA GLU A 123 -0.47 -21.87 12.49
C GLU A 123 0.66 -21.45 11.54
N ILE A 124 0.85 -22.19 10.43
CA ILE A 124 1.83 -21.87 9.39
C ILE A 124 1.52 -20.52 8.71
N ALA A 125 0.25 -20.26 8.39
CA ALA A 125 -0.17 -19.01 7.76
C ALA A 125 -0.01 -17.80 8.69
N ALA A 126 -0.17 -17.98 10.01
CA ALA A 126 0.03 -16.93 11.01
C ALA A 126 1.51 -16.64 11.28
N THR A 127 2.41 -17.59 11.01
CA THR A 127 3.87 -17.43 11.18
C THR A 127 4.62 -17.00 9.92
N ASN A 128 3.96 -16.84 8.77
CA ASN A 128 4.62 -16.46 7.53
C ASN A 128 4.52 -14.93 7.28
N PRO A 129 5.64 -14.17 7.38
CA PRO A 129 5.64 -12.71 7.28
C PRO A 129 5.43 -12.15 5.86
N ALA A 130 5.06 -12.98 4.88
CA ALA A 130 4.98 -12.61 3.47
C ALA A 130 3.57 -12.31 2.93
N PHE A 131 2.54 -12.22 3.78
CA PHE A 131 1.19 -11.78 3.41
C PHE A 131 0.76 -10.52 4.17
#